data_AF-A0A957VBB7-F1
#
_entry.id   AF-A0A957VBB7-F1
#
_cell.length_a   1.000
_cell.length_b   1.000
_cell.length_c   1.000
_cell.angle_alpha   90.00
_cell.angle_beta   90.00
_cell.angle_gamma   90.00
#
_symmetry.space_group_name_H-M   'P 1'
#
loop_
_entity.id
_entity.type
_entity.pdbx_description
1 polymer ?
#
loop_
_entity_poly.entity_id
_entity_poly.type
_entity_poly.pdbx_seq_one_letter_code
_entity_poly.pdbx_strand_id
1 'polypeptide(L)'
;RRPKSATPESDVLAPYFLAYHEHQCEYLNLECTIERAIQSGRQVVSTGFIIPYPPGFPILVPGQVISQEILDFLKALDVKEIHGYRPDLGLRVFTEAALQPAAKSSAKLALSTNGGSTGKRDGQPQKESVKEKNKEA
;
A
#
# COMPACT_ATOMS: atom_id res chain seq x y z
N ARG A 1 14.91 -9.76 -3.21
CA ARG A 1 14.64 -8.80 -4.31
C ARG A 1 13.24 -9.13 -4.83
N ARG A 2 12.21 -8.29 -4.66
CA ARG A 2 10.88 -8.58 -5.23
C ARG A 2 10.95 -8.56 -6.77
N PRO A 3 10.38 -9.53 -7.49
CA PRO A 3 10.12 -9.36 -8.92
C PRO A 3 9.06 -8.26 -9.08
N LYS A 4 9.30 -7.29 -9.97
CA LYS A 4 8.29 -6.31 -10.38
C LYS A 4 7.46 -6.90 -11.53
N SER A 5 6.49 -7.75 -11.20
CA SER A 5 5.32 -7.94 -12.06
C SER A 5 4.54 -6.64 -12.11
N ALA A 6 4.20 -6.15 -13.31
CA ALA A 6 3.66 -4.80 -13.50
C ALA A 6 2.14 -4.69 -13.26
N THR A 7 1.49 -5.74 -12.78
CA THR A 7 0.05 -5.80 -12.51
C THR A 7 -0.26 -5.51 -11.03
N PRO A 8 -1.25 -4.66 -10.71
CA PRO A 8 -1.65 -4.36 -9.33
C PRO A 8 -1.96 -5.62 -8.49
N GLU A 9 -2.63 -6.59 -9.12
CA GLU A 9 -3.02 -7.89 -8.54
C GLU A 9 -1.85 -8.74 -7.99
N SER A 10 -0.60 -8.40 -8.33
CA SER A 10 0.56 -9.24 -8.00
C SER A 10 1.22 -8.95 -6.65
N ASP A 11 0.82 -7.88 -5.94
CA ASP A 11 1.39 -7.51 -4.63
C ASP A 11 0.46 -7.86 -3.46
N VAL A 12 0.03 -9.13 -3.39
CA VAL A 12 -0.79 -9.69 -2.29
C VAL A 12 -0.15 -9.54 -0.90
N LEU A 13 1.14 -9.22 -0.83
CA LEU A 13 1.86 -9.00 0.43
C LEU A 13 1.84 -7.55 0.90
N ALA A 14 1.62 -6.57 0.02
CA ALA A 14 1.48 -5.16 0.40
C ALA A 14 0.46 -4.93 1.53
N PRO A 15 -0.79 -5.43 1.47
CA PRO A 15 -1.75 -5.25 2.56
C PRO A 15 -1.31 -5.95 3.86
N TYR A 16 -0.68 -7.12 3.78
CA TYR A 16 -0.12 -7.79 4.97
C TYR A 16 0.93 -6.92 5.68
N PHE A 17 1.79 -6.22 4.92
CA PHE A 17 2.74 -5.28 5.51
C PHE A 17 2.10 -3.96 5.96
N LEU A 18 1.09 -3.46 5.25
CA LEU A 18 0.34 -2.25 5.61
C LEU A 18 -0.36 -2.41 6.98
N ALA A 19 -0.84 -3.63 7.28
CA ALA A 19 -1.53 -3.96 8.52
C ALA A 19 -0.70 -3.80 9.81
N TYR A 20 0.64 -3.73 9.73
CA TYR A 20 1.50 -3.42 10.89
C TYR A 20 1.40 -1.96 11.34
N HIS A 21 0.93 -1.05 10.48
CA HIS A 21 0.76 0.35 10.83
C HIS A 21 -0.60 0.56 11.49
N GLU A 22 -0.63 0.64 12.82
CA GLU A 22 -1.88 0.73 13.59
C GLU A 22 -2.75 1.94 13.18
N HIS A 23 -2.15 3.08 12.86
CA HIS A 23 -2.86 4.28 12.40
C HIS A 23 -3.52 4.14 11.01
N GLN A 24 -3.21 3.07 10.27
CA GLN A 24 -3.85 2.72 9.00
C GLN A 24 -5.01 1.72 9.18
N CYS A 25 -5.27 1.30 10.42
CA CYS A 25 -6.24 0.28 10.77
C CYS A 25 -7.28 0.85 11.75
N GLU A 26 -8.51 0.40 11.63
CA GLU A 26 -9.59 0.64 12.59
C GLU A 26 -10.36 -0.65 12.87
N TYR A 27 -11.33 -0.61 13.77
CA TYR A 27 -12.18 -1.75 14.09
C TYR A 27 -13.64 -1.41 13.79
N LEU A 28 -14.33 -2.31 13.09
CA LEU A 28 -15.76 -2.21 12.81
C LEU A 28 -16.48 -3.46 13.35
N ASN A 29 -17.49 -3.25 14.19
CA ASN A 29 -18.36 -4.30 14.70
C ASN A 29 -19.16 -4.96 13.56
N LEU A 30 -19.19 -6.29 13.58
CA LEU A 30 -19.80 -7.18 12.59
C LEU A 30 -21.32 -7.00 12.44
N GLU A 31 -22.01 -6.63 13.53
CA GLU A 31 -23.47 -6.58 13.63
C GLU A 31 -24.07 -5.27 13.12
N CYS A 32 -23.30 -4.17 13.10
CA CYS A 32 -23.84 -2.83 12.87
C CYS A 32 -22.94 -1.92 12.03
N THR A 33 -21.72 -1.61 12.49
CA THR A 33 -20.92 -0.55 11.84
C THR A 33 -20.33 -0.99 10.51
N ILE A 34 -19.97 -2.28 10.38
CA ILE A 34 -19.39 -2.80 9.14
C ILE A 34 -20.43 -2.93 8.03
N GLU A 35 -21.64 -3.36 8.38
CA GLU A 35 -22.79 -3.44 7.47
C GLU A 35 -23.25 -2.05 7.02
N ARG A 36 -23.37 -1.10 7.95
CA ARG A 36 -23.67 0.31 7.63
C ARG A 36 -22.64 0.92 6.67
N ALA A 37 -21.35 0.62 6.86
CA ALA A 37 -20.30 1.09 5.97
C ALA A 37 -20.49 0.55 4.53
N ILE A 38 -20.72 -0.75 4.37
CA ILE A 38 -20.98 -1.35 3.05
C ILE A 38 -22.25 -0.73 2.42
N GLN A 39 -23.33 -0.59 3.19
CA GLN A 39 -24.59 0.00 2.73
C GLN A 39 -24.45 1.48 2.34
N SER A 40 -23.53 2.25 2.95
CA SER A 40 -23.20 3.61 2.53
C SER A 40 -22.25 3.68 1.32
N GLY A 41 -21.88 2.54 0.72
CA GLY A 41 -20.96 2.45 -0.42
C GLY A 41 -19.48 2.57 -0.05
N ARG A 42 -19.11 2.50 1.24
CA ARG A 42 -17.71 2.49 1.66
C ARG A 42 -17.11 1.12 1.39
N GLN A 43 -15.97 1.08 0.72
CA GLN A 43 -15.16 -0.15 0.65
C GLN A 43 -14.56 -0.47 2.02
N VAL A 44 -14.86 -1.65 2.53
CA VAL A 44 -14.28 -2.19 3.76
C VAL A 44 -13.30 -3.30 3.37
N VAL A 45 -12.06 -3.21 3.82
CA VAL A 45 -10.98 -4.13 3.43
C VAL A 45 -10.34 -4.72 4.68
N SER A 46 -10.22 -6.05 4.74
CA SER A 46 -9.64 -6.74 5.90
C SER A 46 -8.15 -6.43 6.06
N THR A 47 -7.68 -6.19 7.29
CA THR A 47 -6.23 -6.09 7.59
C THR A 47 -5.62 -7.44 7.96
N GLY A 48 -6.45 -8.45 8.22
CA GLY A 48 -6.05 -9.72 8.81
C GLY A 48 -6.69 -10.92 8.13
N PHE A 49 -6.32 -12.11 8.61
CA PHE A 49 -7.04 -13.33 8.30
C PHE A 49 -8.25 -13.45 9.21
N ILE A 50 -9.44 -13.70 8.64
CA ILE A 50 -10.64 -14.02 9.42
C ILE A 50 -10.92 -15.52 9.27
N ILE A 51 -10.80 -16.25 10.38
CA ILE A 51 -10.80 -17.71 10.42
C ILE A 51 -11.77 -18.19 11.53
N PRO A 52 -12.99 -18.61 11.20
CA PRO A 52 -13.93 -19.13 12.19
C PRO A 52 -13.68 -20.61 12.50
N TYR A 53 -13.93 -21.01 13.75
CA TYR A 53 -13.74 -22.39 14.22
C TYR A 53 -14.96 -22.95 14.97
N PRO A 54 -15.29 -24.24 14.76
CA PRO A 54 -14.88 -25.09 13.63
C PRO A 54 -15.49 -24.55 12.32
N PRO A 55 -14.90 -24.73 11.13
CA PRO A 55 -13.86 -25.72 10.79
C PRO A 55 -12.42 -25.21 10.69
N GLY A 56 -12.17 -23.89 10.76
CA GLY A 56 -10.80 -23.35 10.83
C GLY A 56 -10.10 -22.99 9.51
N PHE A 57 -10.83 -22.79 8.41
CA PHE A 57 -10.26 -22.26 7.16
C PHE A 57 -10.44 -20.72 7.05
N PRO A 58 -9.50 -19.99 6.41
CA PRO A 58 -9.63 -18.54 6.24
C PRO A 58 -10.71 -18.19 5.21
N ILE A 59 -11.61 -17.28 5.58
CA ILE A 59 -12.66 -16.73 4.69
C ILE A 59 -12.21 -15.41 4.06
N LEU A 60 -11.48 -14.60 4.84
CA LEU A 60 -10.90 -13.34 4.40
C LEU A 60 -9.38 -13.40 4.57
N VAL A 61 -8.66 -12.80 3.63
CA VAL A 61 -7.21 -12.52 3.73
C VAL A 61 -6.96 -11.00 3.81
N PRO A 62 -5.77 -10.56 4.29
CA PRO A 62 -5.39 -9.16 4.27
C PRO A 62 -5.47 -8.56 2.86
N GLY A 63 -6.14 -7.42 2.71
CA GLY A 63 -6.36 -6.75 1.41
C GLY A 63 -7.61 -7.19 0.66
N GLN A 64 -8.33 -8.21 1.13
CA GLN A 64 -9.60 -8.62 0.53
C GLN A 64 -10.74 -7.67 0.97
N VAL A 65 -11.58 -7.27 0.01
CA VAL A 65 -12.80 -6.49 0.26
C VAL A 65 -13.82 -7.39 0.96
N ILE A 66 -14.44 -6.85 2.02
CA ILE A 66 -15.55 -7.48 2.73
C ILE A 66 -16.84 -7.06 2.02
N SER A 67 -17.58 -8.04 1.49
CA SER A 67 -18.89 -7.83 0.87
C SER A 67 -20.04 -8.22 1.80
N GLN A 68 -21.27 -7.85 1.44
CA GLN A 68 -22.45 -8.22 2.23
C GLN A 68 -22.61 -9.75 2.32
N GLU A 69 -22.37 -10.49 1.23
CA GLU A 69 -22.46 -11.95 1.21
C GLU A 69 -21.46 -12.61 2.17
N ILE A 70 -20.26 -12.01 2.33
CA ILE A 70 -19.26 -12.49 3.30
C ILE A 70 -19.70 -12.22 4.74
N LEU A 71 -20.34 -11.09 5.02
CA LEU A 71 -20.92 -10.82 6.33
C LEU A 71 -22.06 -11.78 6.66
N ASP A 72 -22.97 -11.99 5.72
CA ASP A 72 -24.12 -12.87 5.89
C ASP A 72 -23.66 -14.33 6.08
N PHE A 73 -22.62 -14.76 5.35
CA PHE A 73 -21.96 -16.05 5.57
C PHE A 73 -21.34 -16.14 6.98
N LEU A 74 -20.56 -15.15 7.41
CA LEU A 74 -19.96 -15.13 8.75
C LEU A 74 -21.00 -15.14 9.87
N LYS A 75 -22.15 -14.47 9.69
CA LYS A 75 -23.27 -14.46 10.65
C LYS A 75 -24.07 -15.77 10.65
N ALA A 76 -24.12 -16.49 9.53
CA ALA A 76 -24.86 -17.75 9.39
C ALA A 76 -24.08 -18.99 9.83
N LEU A 77 -22.76 -18.87 10.05
CA LEU A 77 -21.93 -19.97 10.57
C LEU A 77 -22.15 -20.15 12.08
N ASP A 78 -22.52 -21.36 12.49
CA ASP A 78 -22.52 -21.79 13.90
C ASP A 78 -21.08 -22.08 14.36
N VAL A 79 -20.38 -21.03 14.78
CA VAL A 79 -18.95 -21.06 15.15
C VAL A 79 -18.76 -20.60 16.59
N LYS A 80 -17.83 -21.26 17.29
CA LYS A 80 -17.55 -21.01 18.71
C LYS A 80 -16.62 -19.81 18.92
N GLU A 81 -15.79 -19.53 17.92
CA GLU A 81 -14.82 -18.45 17.93
C GLU A 81 -14.49 -18.01 16.50
N ILE A 82 -14.03 -16.77 16.36
CA ILE A 82 -13.54 -16.21 15.09
C ILE A 82 -12.17 -15.59 15.34
N HIS A 83 -11.12 -16.23 14.82
CA HIS A 83 -9.79 -15.62 14.82
C HIS A 83 -9.79 -14.40 13.89
N GLY A 84 -9.15 -13.31 14.32
CA GLY A 84 -9.17 -12.02 13.62
C GLY A 84 -10.34 -11.10 14.01
N TYR A 85 -11.28 -11.57 14.82
CA TYR A 85 -12.35 -10.78 15.42
C TYR A 85 -12.08 -10.52 16.91
N ARG A 86 -12.47 -9.35 17.41
CA ARG A 86 -12.46 -9.01 18.85
C ARG A 86 -13.88 -8.67 19.28
N PRO A 87 -14.50 -9.36 20.26
CA PRO A 87 -15.86 -9.06 20.71
C PRO A 87 -16.08 -7.58 21.10
N ASP A 88 -15.12 -6.97 21.78
CA ASP A 88 -15.24 -5.59 22.29
C ASP A 88 -15.08 -4.51 21.21
N LEU A 89 -14.51 -4.84 20.04
CA LEU A 89 -14.12 -3.84 19.01
C LEU A 89 -14.66 -4.16 17.61
N GLY A 90 -14.69 -5.43 17.22
CA GLY A 90 -15.09 -5.91 15.90
C GLY A 90 -13.96 -6.53 15.08
N LEU A 91 -14.14 -6.51 13.75
CA LEU A 91 -13.14 -6.90 12.75
C LEU A 91 -12.17 -5.75 12.49
N ARG A 92 -10.87 -6.06 12.34
CA ARG A 92 -9.83 -5.04 12.05
C ARG A 92 -9.70 -4.79 10.56
N VAL A 93 -10.03 -3.58 10.13
CA VAL A 93 -10.14 -3.17 8.72
C VAL A 93 -9.23 -1.98 8.43
N PHE A 94 -8.92 -1.73 7.15
CA PHE A 94 -8.18 -0.53 6.78
C PHE A 94 -9.05 0.72 6.89
N THR A 95 -8.43 1.83 7.31
CA THR A 95 -9.08 3.14 7.26
C THR A 95 -9.24 3.59 5.81
N GLU A 96 -10.26 4.39 5.53
CA GLU A 96 -10.48 4.94 4.18
C GLU A 96 -9.26 5.70 3.67
N ALA A 97 -8.56 6.41 4.56
CA ALA A 97 -7.31 7.11 4.25
C ALA A 97 -6.15 6.17 3.86
N ALA A 98 -6.10 4.95 4.41
CA ALA A 98 -5.11 3.94 4.03
C ALA A 98 -5.42 3.25 2.69
N LEU A 99 -6.69 3.26 2.27
CA LEU A 99 -7.16 2.71 0.99
C LEU A 99 -7.11 3.72 -0.16
N GLN A 100 -6.98 5.02 0.12
CA GLN A 100 -6.74 6.01 -0.92
C GLN A 100 -5.42 5.70 -1.66
N PRO A 101 -5.39 5.77 -3.00
CA PRO A 101 -4.14 5.68 -3.74
C PRO A 101 -3.19 6.76 -3.24
N ALA A 102 -2.08 6.35 -2.62
CA ALA A 102 -1.08 7.29 -2.11
C ALA A 102 -0.64 8.21 -3.25
N ALA A 103 -1.03 9.50 -3.16
CA ALA A 103 -0.77 10.50 -4.19
C ALA A 103 0.73 10.51 -4.48
N LYS A 104 1.08 10.04 -5.69
CA LYS A 104 2.40 9.55 -6.10
C LYS A 104 3.56 10.13 -5.28
N SER A 105 4.06 9.36 -4.30
CA SER A 105 5.39 9.61 -3.72
C SER A 105 6.48 9.18 -4.70
N SER A 106 6.55 9.89 -5.83
CA SER A 106 7.76 10.00 -6.64
C SER A 106 8.73 10.96 -5.94
N ALA A 107 9.09 10.64 -4.70
CA ALA A 107 10.10 11.35 -3.94
C ALA A 107 11.48 11.06 -4.57
N LYS A 108 11.89 12.00 -5.42
CA LYS A 108 13.16 12.02 -6.14
C LYS A 108 14.35 12.02 -5.17
N LEU A 109 14.87 10.84 -4.83
CA LEU A 109 16.17 10.72 -4.16
C LEU A 109 17.28 10.85 -5.21
N ALA A 110 18.14 11.86 -5.06
CA ALA A 110 19.17 12.23 -6.02
C ALA A 110 20.55 12.38 -5.34
N LEU A 111 21.61 12.33 -6.17
CA LEU A 111 23.06 12.41 -5.83
C LEU A 111 23.61 11.13 -5.15
N SER A 112 24.82 10.62 -5.43
CA SER A 112 25.92 10.97 -6.36
C SER A 112 26.86 9.74 -6.50
N THR A 113 27.91 9.62 -7.36
CA THR A 113 28.64 10.56 -8.26
C THR A 113 29.32 9.78 -9.41
N ASN A 114 29.76 10.50 -10.46
CA ASN A 114 30.88 10.25 -11.41
C ASN A 114 31.13 8.87 -12.08
N GLY A 115 31.20 8.88 -13.43
CA GLY A 115 31.65 7.71 -14.20
C GLY A 115 31.79 7.84 -15.73
N GLY A 116 31.99 9.05 -16.29
CA GLY A 116 32.56 9.28 -17.64
C GLY A 116 31.87 8.74 -18.90
N SER A 117 31.45 9.63 -19.81
CA SER A 117 31.45 9.36 -21.26
C SER A 117 31.51 10.67 -22.06
N THR A 118 32.45 10.76 -23.00
CA THR A 118 32.68 11.90 -23.90
C THR A 118 32.05 11.63 -25.28
N GLY A 119 31.37 12.63 -25.89
CA GLY A 119 30.92 12.46 -27.28
C GLY A 119 30.08 13.58 -27.90
N LYS A 120 30.70 14.30 -28.87
CA LYS A 120 30.12 15.23 -29.88
C LYS A 120 29.55 16.57 -29.35
N ARG A 121 29.99 17.74 -29.86
CA ARG A 121 29.94 18.30 -31.25
C ARG A 121 28.51 18.67 -31.66
N ASP A 122 28.16 19.90 -32.08
CA ASP A 122 28.93 21.08 -32.56
C ASP A 122 28.25 22.42 -32.13
N GLY A 123 28.93 23.58 -32.26
CA GLY A 123 28.26 24.91 -32.23
C GLY A 123 28.93 26.05 -31.44
N GLN A 124 29.91 26.73 -32.05
CA GLN A 124 30.45 28.06 -31.63
C GLN A 124 29.67 29.20 -32.34
N PRO A 125 29.94 30.52 -32.14
CA PRO A 125 30.82 31.23 -31.18
C PRO A 125 30.04 32.37 -30.43
N GLN A 126 30.56 33.37 -29.67
CA GLN A 126 31.74 34.26 -29.79
C GLN A 126 32.07 35.00 -28.47
N LYS A 127 33.37 35.31 -28.26
CA LYS A 127 33.98 36.43 -27.48
C LYS A 127 33.65 36.51 -25.97
N GLU A 128 34.54 36.94 -25.07
CA GLU A 128 35.55 38.00 -25.22
C GLU A 128 36.76 37.85 -24.24
N SER A 129 37.95 38.30 -24.68
CA SER A 129 39.14 38.78 -23.94
C SER A 129 39.63 38.13 -22.63
N VAL A 130 40.80 37.47 -22.70
CA VAL A 130 41.72 37.28 -21.57
C VAL A 130 43.09 37.92 -21.87
N LYS A 131 43.42 38.96 -21.10
CA LYS A 131 44.78 39.43 -20.80
C LYS A 131 45.38 38.53 -19.69
N GLU A 132 46.68 38.32 -19.51
CA GLU A 132 47.90 38.81 -20.15
C GLU A 132 49.13 38.08 -19.51
N LYS A 133 50.22 37.93 -20.27
CA LYS A 133 51.62 37.72 -19.82
C LYS A 133 52.09 36.43 -19.11
N ASN A 134 53.10 35.84 -19.78
CA ASN A 134 54.43 35.39 -19.28
C ASN A 134 54.68 33.88 -19.44
N LYS A 135 55.91 33.40 -19.70
CA LYS A 135 57.15 33.93 -20.29
C LYS A 135 58.16 32.77 -20.18
N GLU A 136 58.42 32.10 -21.30
CA GLU A 136 59.76 31.71 -21.78
C GLU A 136 60.83 31.31 -20.74
N ALA A 137 61.14 30.00 -20.70
CA ALA A 137 62.46 29.40 -20.51
C ALA A 137 62.48 27.99 -21.12
#